data_AF-A0A519LEX4-F1
#
_entry.id   AF-A0A519LEX4-F1
#
_cell.length_a   1.000
_cell.length_b   1.000
_cell.length_c   1.000
_cell.angle_alpha   90.00
_cell.angle_beta   90.00
_cell.angle_gamma   90.00
#
_symmetry.space_group_name_H-M   'P 1'
#
loop_
_entity.id
_entity.type
_entity.pdbx_description
1 polymer ?
#
loop_
_entity_poly.entity_id
_entity_poly.type
_entity_poly.pdbx_seq_one_letter_code
_entity_poly.pdbx_strand_id
1 'polypeptide(L)' 'RDVDDILTVSDAQLVDAMRFFATRMKLVVEPTGCLGFAAARARAAELKGKKVGVLISGGNVDMERFCALLAG' A
#
# COMPACT_ATOMS: atom_id res chain seq x y z
N ARG A 1 -2.09 23.36 -6.17
CA ARG A 1 -2.37 23.26 -7.63
C ARG A 1 -1.34 22.34 -8.30
N ASP A 2 -0.39 21.80 -7.54
CA ASP A 2 0.78 21.03 -7.98
C ASP A 2 0.58 19.51 -7.89
N VAL A 3 -0.67 19.06 -8.09
CA VAL A 3 -1.05 17.64 -8.08
C VAL A 3 -1.63 17.31 -9.45
N ASP A 4 -1.05 16.32 -10.12
CA ASP A 4 -1.43 15.94 -11.48
C ASP A 4 -2.68 15.05 -11.54
N ASP A 5 -2.92 14.22 -10.50
CA ASP A 5 -4.00 13.24 -10.49
C ASP A 5 -4.37 12.79 -9.06
N ILE A 6 -5.59 12.26 -8.88
CA ILE A 6 -6.07 11.63 -7.65
C ILE A 6 -6.57 10.23 -7.99
N LEU A 7 -5.91 9.22 -7.42
CA LEU A 7 -6.25 7.82 -7.61
C LEU A 7 -6.95 7.25 -6.38
N THR A 8 -7.84 6.28 -6.60
CA THR A 8 -8.50 5.51 -5.55
C THR A 8 -8.09 4.05 -5.63
N VAL A 9 -8.13 3.36 -4.51
CA VAL A 9 -7.89 1.92 -4.41
C VAL A 9 -8.96 1.28 -3.54
N SER A 10 -9.23 -0.01 -3.75
CA SER A 10 -10.16 -0.77 -2.91
C SER A 10 -9.49 -1.29 -1.64
N ASP A 11 -10.30 -1.59 -0.62
CA ASP A 11 -9.82 -2.23 0.61
C ASP A 11 -9.09 -3.54 0.34
N ALA A 12 -9.54 -4.32 -0.65
CA ALA A 12 -8.86 -5.55 -1.06
C ALA A 12 -7.42 -5.26 -1.54
N GLN A 13 -7.22 -4.19 -2.32
CA GLN A 13 -5.88 -3.78 -2.75
C GLN A 13 -5.01 -3.30 -1.58
N LEU A 14 -5.61 -2.66 -0.57
CA LEU A 14 -4.90 -2.27 0.65
C LEU A 14 -4.43 -3.48 1.45
N VAL A 15 -5.30 -4.47 1.67
CA VAL A 15 -4.94 -5.71 2.38
C VAL A 15 -3.82 -6.46 1.63
N ASP A 16 -3.91 -6.52 0.31
CA ASP A 16 -2.87 -7.11 -0.54
C ASP A 16 -1.53 -6.36 -0.45
N ALA A 17 -1.57 -5.05 -0.30
CA ALA A 17 -0.40 -4.22 -0.09
C ALA A 17 0.19 -4.43 1.32
N MET A 18 -0.65 -4.49 2.36
CA MET A 18 -0.23 -4.83 3.73
C MET A 18 0.48 -6.18 3.77
N ARG A 19 -0.10 -7.21 3.12
CA ARG A 19 0.50 -8.54 3.00
C ARG A 19 1.86 -8.49 2.31
N PHE A 20 1.98 -7.70 1.25
CA PHE A 20 3.24 -7.52 0.53
C PHE A 20 4.31 -6.87 1.43
N PHE A 21 3.98 -5.79 2.14
CA PHE A 21 4.91 -5.13 3.05
C PHE A 21 5.39 -6.08 4.15
N ALA A 22 4.48 -6.82 4.78
CA ALA A 22 4.81 -7.77 5.84
C ALA A 22 5.73 -8.89 5.34
N THR A 23 5.37 -9.53 4.23
CA THR A 23 6.06 -10.74 3.76
C THR A 23 7.35 -10.44 2.98
N ARG A 24 7.40 -9.34 2.22
CA ARG A 24 8.53 -9.01 1.36
C ARG A 24 9.47 -8.00 1.99
N MET A 25 8.93 -6.96 2.62
CA MET A 25 9.72 -5.87 3.18
C MET A 25 9.92 -5.97 4.69
N LYS A 26 9.16 -6.83 5.38
CA LYS A 26 9.21 -7.08 6.83
C LYS A 26 8.82 -5.82 7.61
N LEU A 27 7.91 -5.04 7.02
CA LEU A 27 7.36 -3.82 7.60
C LEU A 27 5.90 -4.06 7.99
N VAL A 28 5.54 -3.57 9.18
CA VAL A 28 4.14 -3.43 9.59
C VAL A 28 3.64 -2.08 9.09
N VAL A 29 2.63 -2.11 8.23
CA VAL A 29 2.05 -0.91 7.60
C VAL A 29 0.54 -0.97 7.81
N GLU A 30 -0.05 0.13 8.25
CA GLU A 30 -1.49 0.25 8.42
C GLU A 30 -2.20 0.39 7.05
N PRO A 31 -3.52 0.20 6.95
CA PRO A 31 -4.23 0.30 5.67
C PRO A 31 -4.01 1.63 4.94
N THR A 32 -4.10 2.76 5.63
CA THR A 32 -3.85 4.11 5.08
C THR A 32 -2.41 4.29 4.59
N GLY A 33 -1.43 3.72 5.30
CA GLY A 33 -0.02 3.69 4.90
C GLY A 33 0.24 2.95 3.59
N CYS A 34 -0.71 2.14 3.12
CA CYS A 34 -0.58 1.36 1.89
C CYS A 34 -1.13 2.07 0.63
N LEU A 35 -1.85 3.19 0.76
CA LEU A 35 -2.54 3.85 -0.35
C LEU A 35 -1.63 4.12 -1.56
N GLY A 36 -0.47 4.75 -1.31
CA GLY A 36 0.47 5.10 -2.37
C GLY A 36 1.05 3.88 -3.10
N PHE A 37 1.38 2.82 -2.35
CA PHE A 37 1.91 1.59 -2.94
C PHE A 37 0.83 0.81 -3.70
N ALA A 38 -0.38 0.72 -3.16
CA ALA A 38 -1.49 0.03 -3.80
C ALA A 38 -1.83 0.67 -5.15
N ALA A 39 -1.88 2.01 -5.21
CA ALA A 39 -2.13 2.74 -6.45
C ALA A 39 -0.99 2.55 -7.46
N ALA A 40 0.27 2.64 -7.02
CA ALA A 40 1.43 2.40 -7.87
C ALA A 40 1.45 0.96 -8.44
N ARG A 41 1.12 -0.03 -7.60
CA ARG A 41 1.08 -1.45 -8.00
C ARG A 41 -0.03 -1.72 -9.02
N ALA A 42 -1.19 -1.08 -8.89
CA ALA A 42 -2.27 -1.18 -9.87
C ALA A 42 -1.89 -0.63 -11.25
N ARG A 43 -0.97 0.34 -11.32
CA ARG A 43 -0.46 0.96 -12.56
C ARG A 43 0.97 0.54 -12.91
N ALA A 44 1.44 -0.60 -12.40
CA ALA A 44 2.84 -1.03 -12.55
C ALA A 44 3.34 -1.06 -14.00
N ALA A 45 2.46 -1.39 -14.96
CA ALA A 45 2.79 -1.39 -16.39
C ALA A 45 3.21 0.01 -16.91
N GLU A 46 2.56 1.07 -16.43
CA GLU A 46 2.80 2.46 -16.83
C GLU A 46 4.05 3.08 -16.16
N LEU A 47 4.51 2.43 -15.09
CA LEU A 47 5.67 2.84 -14.29
C LEU A 47 6.96 2.13 -14.72
N LYS A 48 6.89 1.21 -15.68
CA LYS A 48 8.06 0.44 -16.16
C LYS A 48 9.16 1.37 -16.66
N GLY A 49 10.38 1.16 -16.16
CA GLY A 49 11.56 1.96 -16.54
C GLY A 49 11.65 3.33 -15.88
N LYS A 50 10.70 3.70 -15.00
CA LYS A 50 10.73 4.96 -14.26
C LYS A 50 11.27 4.77 -12.84
N LYS A 51 11.77 5.85 -12.24
CA LYS A 51 12.05 5.91 -10.80
C LYS A 51 10.78 6.35 -10.09
N VAL A 52 10.32 5.57 -9.12
CA VAL A 52 9.05 5.80 -8.41
C VAL A 52 9.33 5.92 -6.91
N GLY A 53 8.91 7.04 -6.33
CA GLY A 53 8.89 7.23 -4.88
C GLY A 53 7.51 6.88 -4.32
N VAL A 54 7.46 6.09 -3.26
CA VAL A 54 6.22 5.75 -2.55
C VAL A 54 6.38 6.11 -1.09
N LEU A 55 5.50 6.98 -0.59
CA LEU A 55 5.46 7.35 0.82
C LEU A 55 4.68 6.30 1.60
N ILE A 56 5.31 5.76 2.66
CA ILE A 56 4.64 4.95 3.67
C ILE A 56 4.29 5.89 4.82
N SER A 57 3.03 6.29 4.94
CA SER A 57 2.63 7.36 5.87
C SER A 57 2.54 6.91 7.32
N GLY A 58 2.32 5.61 7.58
CA GLY A 58 2.08 5.11 8.94
C GLY A 58 2.06 3.59 9.05
N GLY A 59 2.21 3.11 10.28
CA GLY A 59 2.17 1.70 10.66
C GLY A 59 1.44 1.46 11.98
N ASN A 60 0.57 2.40 12.39
CA ASN A 60 -0.11 2.35 13.67
C ASN A 60 -1.40 1.55 13.54
N VAL A 61 -1.29 0.25 13.81
CA VAL A 61 -2.41 -0.69 13.70
C VAL A 61 -2.40 -1.62 14.89
N ASP A 62 -3.59 -1.91 15.40
CA ASP A 62 -3.76 -2.97 16.39
C ASP A 62 -3.33 -4.32 15.79
N MET A 63 -2.56 -5.10 16.55
CA MET A 63 -1.96 -6.33 16.03
C MET A 63 -3.00 -7.42 15.76
N GLU A 64 -4.07 -7.51 16.55
CA GLU A 64 -5.16 -8.44 16.30
C GLU A 64 -5.87 -8.06 15.00
N ARG A 65 -6.14 -6.77 14.80
CA ARG A 65 -6.72 -6.27 13.55
C ARG A 65 -5.82 -6.52 12.34
N PHE A 66 -4.51 -6.29 12.47
CA PHE A 66 -3.54 -6.55 11.42
C PHE A 66 -3.53 -8.03 11.02
N CYS A 67 -3.43 -8.93 12.00
CA CYS A 67 -3.48 -10.37 11.77
C CYS A 67 -4.81 -10.80 11.14
N ALA A 68 -5.94 -10.27 11.59
CA ALA A 68 -7.25 -10.59 11.03
C ALA A 68 -7.37 -10.16 9.55
N LEU A 69 -6.85 -8.97 9.20
CA LEU A 69 -6.83 -8.49 7.81
C LEU A 69 -5.93 -9.37 6.92
N LEU A 70 -4.83 -9.89 7.45
CA LEU A 70 -3.92 -10.78 6.73
C LEU A 70 -4.33 -12.26 6.75
N ALA A 71 -5.38 -12.63 7.48
CA ALA A 71 -5.83 -14.02 7.57
C ALA A 71 -6.74 -14.44 6.40
N GLY A 72 -7.35 -13.48 5.69
CA GLY A 72 -8.16 -13.71 4.48
C GLY A 72 -7.33 -13.75 3.21
#